data_AF-A0A319CM41-F1
#
_entry.id   AF-A0A319CM41-F1
#
_cell.length_a   1.000
_cell.length_b   1.000
_cell.length_c   1.000
_cell.angle_alpha   90.00
_cell.angle_beta   90.00
_cell.angle_gamma   90.00
#
_symmetry.space_group_name_H-M   'P 1'
#
loop_
_entity.id
_entity.type
_entity.pdbx_description
1 polymer ?
#
loop_
_entity_poly.entity_id
_entity_poly.type
_entity_poly.pdbx_seq_one_letter_code
_entity_poly.pdbx_strand_id
1 'polypeptide(L)'
;MALTQQPPTTIPLDIFPDGLKTTGQHPPLYEHIHPFDRFPKEITGPTVWKPEDYREHPEKWTHRFTAAEVEELSTTADAFLANKIPLTGISKTNFPLPTLSTRLHTLREDLLNGKGFILFKGLPVHEWGNHKSAVAYMGLGTYLGYFVSQNSRGHVLGHVKDLGEDPTQIDSVRIYRTNARQFFHADDSDIVGLLCIHRAREGGESDLVSSHHVYNTLAKERPDVLKTLTEPIWYFDRKGETSQGEEEWIRTSVVYLEREGDAPARVYTKWDPYYVRSLTRFSSTGLIPPLSAAQTEALEVLEATCNRLSLHMILEVGDIQFLANSHVLHARTAYVDHAPPTPRRHLMRLWLATPESEGGWRLPFWDSNEKKRGGIQVDDQPPVAPLDAE
;
A
#
# COMPACT_ATOMS: atom_id res chain seq x y z
N MET A 1 -8.09 4.06 -26.06
CA MET A 1 -6.95 3.62 -26.89
C MET A 1 -6.11 2.69 -26.02
N ALA A 2 -5.79 1.48 -26.50
CA ALA A 2 -4.96 0.55 -25.75
C ALA A 2 -3.57 1.17 -25.56
N LEU A 3 -3.13 1.26 -24.31
CA LEU A 3 -1.82 1.77 -23.92
C LEU A 3 -0.80 0.68 -24.26
N THR A 4 -0.15 0.76 -25.41
CA THR A 4 0.87 -0.23 -25.80
C THR A 4 2.20 0.46 -26.02
N GLN A 5 3.10 0.37 -25.04
CA GLN A 5 4.55 0.40 -25.27
C GLN A 5 5.27 -0.54 -24.30
N GLN A 6 5.23 -1.84 -24.61
CA GLN A 6 6.39 -2.71 -24.88
C GLN A 6 5.82 -4.04 -25.42
N PRO A 7 6.48 -4.74 -26.35
CA PRO A 7 6.06 -6.09 -26.71
C PRO A 7 6.05 -6.94 -25.43
N PRO A 8 5.06 -7.83 -25.22
CA PRO A 8 5.04 -8.66 -24.04
C PRO A 8 6.32 -9.51 -24.05
N THR A 9 7.21 -9.24 -23.10
CA THR A 9 8.19 -10.22 -22.67
C THR A 9 7.38 -11.46 -22.34
N THR A 10 7.60 -12.56 -23.06
CA THR A 10 6.95 -13.83 -22.78
C THR A 10 7.21 -14.17 -21.33
N ILE A 11 6.16 -14.13 -20.51
CA ILE A 11 6.24 -14.40 -19.07
C ILE A 11 6.65 -15.87 -18.92
N PRO A 12 7.75 -16.18 -18.21
CA PRO A 12 8.19 -17.56 -18.00
C PRO A 12 7.16 -18.29 -17.11
N LEU A 13 6.36 -19.17 -17.71
CA LEU A 13 5.26 -19.87 -17.03
C LEU A 13 5.75 -20.90 -15.99
N ASP A 14 7.01 -21.31 -16.06
CA ASP A 14 7.68 -22.11 -15.05
C ASP A 14 7.93 -21.31 -13.74
N ILE A 15 8.06 -19.98 -13.84
CA ILE A 15 8.26 -19.05 -12.73
C ILE A 15 6.93 -18.41 -12.29
N PHE A 16 6.06 -18.10 -13.25
CA PHE A 16 4.74 -17.49 -13.03
C PHE A 16 3.63 -18.40 -13.60
N PRO A 17 3.22 -19.46 -12.86
CA PRO A 17 2.28 -20.46 -13.37
C PRO A 17 0.87 -19.91 -13.69
N ASP A 18 0.49 -18.79 -13.08
CA ASP A 18 -0.77 -18.08 -13.36
C ASP A 18 -0.68 -17.15 -14.59
N GLY A 19 0.50 -17.04 -15.20
CA GLY A 19 0.78 -16.13 -16.31
C GLY A 19 0.78 -14.65 -15.91
N LEU A 20 0.83 -14.34 -14.61
CA LEU A 20 0.77 -12.97 -14.10
C LEU A 20 2.03 -12.62 -13.32
N LYS A 21 2.78 -11.65 -13.85
CA LYS A 21 3.96 -11.06 -13.22
C LYS A 21 3.61 -9.70 -12.61
N THR A 22 4.16 -9.38 -11.43
CA THR A 22 4.07 -8.02 -10.88
C THR A 22 4.76 -7.07 -11.84
N THR A 23 4.14 -5.95 -12.20
CA THR A 23 4.72 -5.08 -13.22
C THR A 23 5.93 -4.32 -12.69
N GLY A 24 5.92 -3.95 -11.40
CA GLY A 24 7.01 -3.24 -10.72
C GLY A 24 6.81 -1.73 -10.72
N GLN A 25 7.87 -1.01 -10.33
CA GLN A 25 7.85 0.44 -10.28
C GLN A 25 8.19 1.01 -11.66
N HIS A 26 7.40 1.96 -12.16
CA HIS A 26 7.60 2.56 -13.48
C HIS A 26 7.40 4.08 -13.44
N PRO A 27 8.09 4.85 -14.30
CA PRO A 27 7.75 6.24 -14.50
C PRO A 27 6.31 6.40 -15.00
N PRO A 28 5.63 7.49 -14.60
CA PRO A 28 4.36 7.84 -15.22
C PRO A 28 4.57 8.13 -16.70
N LEU A 29 3.51 7.92 -17.48
CA LEU A 29 3.37 8.45 -18.83
C LEU A 29 3.19 9.97 -18.70
N TYR A 30 4.24 10.73 -18.99
CA TYR A 30 4.31 12.17 -18.72
C TYR A 30 3.26 12.97 -19.50
N GLU A 31 2.83 12.49 -20.67
CA GLU A 31 1.73 13.04 -21.45
C GLU A 31 0.36 12.96 -20.75
N HIS A 32 0.25 12.13 -19.72
CA HIS A 32 -0.93 11.98 -18.88
C HIS A 32 -0.79 12.70 -17.53
N ILE A 33 0.30 13.45 -17.30
CA ILE A 33 0.43 14.32 -16.14
C ILE A 33 -0.24 15.65 -16.44
N HIS A 34 -1.20 16.03 -15.61
CA HIS A 34 -1.98 17.24 -15.79
C HIS A 34 -1.28 18.45 -15.14
N PRO A 35 -1.33 19.64 -15.76
CA PRO A 35 -0.89 20.87 -15.09
C PRO A 35 -1.81 21.24 -13.92
N PHE A 36 -1.28 21.98 -12.95
CA PHE A 36 -1.98 22.30 -11.69
C PHE A 36 -3.33 23.02 -11.87
N ASP A 37 -3.50 23.80 -12.95
CA ASP A 37 -4.74 24.51 -13.26
C ASP A 37 -5.90 23.57 -13.65
N ARG A 38 -5.62 22.33 -14.04
CA ARG A 38 -6.62 21.28 -14.30
C ARG A 38 -7.14 20.61 -13.03
N PHE A 39 -6.43 20.73 -11.92
CA PHE A 39 -6.85 20.12 -10.67
C PHE A 39 -8.06 20.86 -10.06
N PRO A 40 -8.96 20.13 -9.37
CA PRO A 40 -10.14 20.75 -8.76
C PRO A 40 -9.74 21.73 -7.66
N LYS A 41 -10.48 22.84 -7.52
CA LYS A 41 -10.27 23.78 -6.41
C LYS A 41 -10.62 23.17 -5.05
N GLU A 42 -11.56 22.23 -5.06
CA GLU A 42 -12.00 21.48 -3.88
C GLU A 42 -12.49 20.10 -4.34
N ILE A 43 -12.08 19.07 -3.63
CA ILE A 43 -12.57 17.70 -3.78
C ILE A 43 -13.79 17.54 -2.87
N THR A 44 -14.82 16.85 -3.36
CA THR A 44 -16.02 16.50 -2.60
C THR A 44 -16.29 15.01 -2.71
N GLY A 45 -17.16 14.47 -1.84
CA GLY A 45 -17.57 13.07 -1.87
C GLY A 45 -17.02 12.24 -0.69
N PRO A 46 -17.27 10.92 -0.69
CA PRO A 46 -17.07 10.05 0.47
C PRO A 46 -15.59 9.81 0.83
N THR A 47 -14.68 10.05 -0.11
CA THR A 47 -13.22 9.96 0.09
C THR A 47 -12.68 11.15 0.89
N VAL A 48 -13.46 12.22 1.04
CA VAL A 48 -13.11 13.41 1.84
C VAL A 48 -13.72 13.27 3.22
N TRP A 49 -12.89 12.92 4.20
CA TRP A 49 -13.34 12.75 5.58
C TRP A 49 -12.35 13.36 6.57
N LYS A 50 -12.86 13.69 7.75
CA LYS A 50 -12.09 14.24 8.88
C LYS A 50 -11.99 13.19 9.98
N PRO A 51 -10.95 13.23 10.83
CA PRO A 51 -10.84 12.27 11.92
C PRO A 51 -12.01 12.39 12.91
N GLU A 52 -12.61 13.57 13.05
CA GLU A 52 -13.80 13.80 13.89
C GLU A 52 -15.03 12.98 13.44
N ASP A 53 -15.12 12.61 12.16
CA ASP A 53 -16.24 11.83 11.64
C ASP A 53 -16.26 10.38 12.20
N TYR A 54 -15.11 9.93 12.72
CA TYR A 54 -14.81 8.54 13.08
C TYR A 54 -14.27 8.32 14.50
N ARG A 55 -13.61 9.33 15.11
CA ARG A 55 -12.95 9.19 16.43
C ARG A 55 -13.93 8.72 17.51
N GLU A 56 -15.11 9.33 17.55
CA GLU A 56 -16.20 8.99 18.48
C GLU A 56 -17.20 7.98 17.89
N HIS A 57 -16.90 7.43 16.71
CA HIS A 57 -17.81 6.59 15.91
C HIS A 57 -17.12 5.34 15.33
N PRO A 58 -16.50 4.48 16.19
CA PRO A 58 -15.82 3.27 15.74
C PRO A 58 -16.70 2.31 14.94
N GLU A 59 -18.01 2.30 15.16
CA GLU A 59 -18.98 1.49 14.42
C GLU A 59 -19.02 1.79 12.92
N LYS A 60 -18.56 2.98 12.48
CA LYS A 60 -18.54 3.35 11.06
C LYS A 60 -17.37 2.76 10.29
N TRP A 61 -16.32 2.32 10.97
CA TRP A 61 -15.06 1.90 10.35
C TRP A 61 -14.48 0.61 10.94
N THR A 62 -15.18 -0.03 11.88
CA THR A 62 -14.79 -1.33 12.44
C THR A 62 -15.79 -2.42 12.08
N HIS A 63 -15.28 -3.63 11.82
CA HIS A 63 -16.10 -4.84 11.66
C HIS A 63 -15.53 -5.94 12.54
N ARG A 64 -16.27 -6.36 13.57
CA ARG A 64 -15.87 -7.55 14.33
C ARG A 64 -16.32 -8.80 13.58
N PHE A 65 -15.38 -9.71 13.32
CA PHE A 65 -15.76 -11.00 12.75
C PHE A 65 -16.78 -11.70 13.64
N THR A 66 -17.87 -12.14 13.04
CA THR A 66 -18.84 -12.99 13.72
C THR A 66 -18.30 -14.41 13.85
N ALA A 67 -18.84 -15.20 14.79
CA ALA A 67 -18.44 -16.60 14.93
C ALA A 67 -18.63 -17.40 13.62
N ALA A 68 -19.67 -17.10 12.85
CA ALA A 68 -19.91 -17.74 11.56
C ALA A 68 -18.87 -17.35 10.50
N GLU A 69 -18.45 -16.08 10.46
CA GLU A 69 -17.39 -15.62 9.54
C GLU A 69 -16.03 -16.24 9.92
N VAL A 70 -15.72 -16.35 11.22
CA VAL A 70 -14.50 -17.03 11.70
C VAL A 70 -14.53 -18.52 11.34
N GLU A 71 -15.66 -19.18 11.52
CA GLU A 71 -15.81 -20.61 11.19
C GLU A 71 -15.69 -20.88 9.70
N GLU A 72 -16.29 -20.03 8.85
CA GLU A 72 -16.15 -20.09 7.39
C GLU A 72 -14.68 -19.95 6.99
N LEU A 73 -13.97 -18.93 7.51
CA LEU A 73 -12.55 -18.74 7.25
C LEU A 73 -11.70 -19.91 7.74
N SER A 74 -12.00 -20.43 8.94
CA SER A 74 -11.31 -21.57 9.55
C SER A 74 -11.42 -22.81 8.67
N THR A 75 -12.64 -23.17 8.28
CA THR A 75 -12.93 -24.36 7.47
C THR A 75 -12.31 -24.26 6.08
N THR A 76 -12.45 -23.10 5.43
CA THR A 76 -11.86 -22.89 4.09
C THR A 76 -10.34 -22.90 4.16
N ALA A 77 -9.73 -22.34 5.21
CA ALA A 77 -8.28 -22.40 5.40
C ALA A 77 -7.76 -23.83 5.62
N ASP A 78 -8.46 -24.64 6.41
CA ASP A 78 -8.09 -26.04 6.62
C ASP A 78 -8.20 -26.85 5.32
N ALA A 79 -9.25 -26.62 4.53
CA ALA A 79 -9.41 -27.25 3.22
C ALA A 79 -8.30 -26.84 2.24
N PHE A 80 -7.93 -25.56 2.20
CA PHE A 80 -6.82 -25.08 1.36
C PHE A 80 -5.49 -25.73 1.76
N LEU A 81 -5.18 -25.76 3.05
CA LEU A 81 -3.99 -26.41 3.59
C LEU A 81 -3.92 -27.89 3.23
N ALA A 82 -5.04 -28.61 3.31
CA ALA A 82 -5.12 -30.03 2.97
C ALA A 82 -4.80 -30.32 1.49
N ASN A 83 -5.11 -29.38 0.59
CA ASN A 83 -4.80 -29.50 -0.84
C ASN A 83 -3.32 -29.27 -1.18
N LYS A 84 -2.51 -28.79 -0.23
CA LYS A 84 -1.06 -28.55 -0.38
C LYS A 84 -0.71 -27.63 -1.56
N ILE A 85 -1.63 -26.74 -1.91
CA ILE A 85 -1.39 -25.68 -2.89
C ILE A 85 -0.46 -24.66 -2.23
N PRO A 86 0.63 -24.22 -2.89
CA PRO A 86 1.46 -23.14 -2.35
C PRO A 86 0.63 -21.88 -2.05
N LEU A 87 0.98 -21.14 -1.01
CA LEU A 87 0.30 -19.88 -0.65
C LEU A 87 0.25 -18.89 -1.82
N THR A 88 1.29 -18.86 -2.66
CA THR A 88 1.35 -18.01 -3.86
C THR A 88 0.32 -18.38 -4.93
N GLY A 89 -0.23 -19.60 -4.89
CA GLY A 89 -1.30 -20.08 -5.77
C GLY A 89 -2.71 -19.89 -5.22
N ILE A 90 -2.87 -19.19 -4.08
CA ILE A 90 -4.20 -18.91 -3.50
C ILE A 90 -4.99 -17.97 -4.41
N SER A 91 -6.27 -18.29 -4.61
CA SER A 91 -7.17 -17.53 -5.47
C SER A 91 -8.63 -17.71 -5.04
N LYS A 92 -9.54 -16.86 -5.54
CA LYS A 92 -10.98 -16.98 -5.26
C LYS A 92 -11.56 -18.36 -5.59
N THR A 93 -10.99 -19.06 -6.58
CA THR A 93 -11.53 -20.35 -7.04
C THR A 93 -11.16 -21.50 -6.12
N ASN A 94 -9.99 -21.44 -5.46
CA ASN A 94 -9.52 -22.46 -4.52
C ASN A 94 -9.63 -22.03 -3.04
N PHE A 95 -10.09 -20.81 -2.77
CA PHE A 95 -10.44 -20.29 -1.45
C PHE A 95 -11.85 -19.66 -1.44
N PRO A 96 -12.91 -20.47 -1.59
CA PRO A 96 -14.27 -19.95 -1.66
C PRO A 96 -14.78 -19.49 -0.28
N LEU A 97 -15.38 -18.30 -0.24
CA LEU A 97 -16.10 -17.73 0.90
C LEU A 97 -17.56 -17.40 0.52
N PRO A 98 -18.45 -18.40 0.43
CA PRO A 98 -19.83 -18.21 -0.04
C PRO A 98 -20.62 -17.11 0.67
N THR A 99 -20.40 -16.92 1.97
CA THR A 99 -21.12 -15.94 2.79
C THR A 99 -20.34 -14.64 2.89
N LEU A 100 -19.09 -14.70 3.32
CA LEU A 100 -18.26 -13.51 3.55
C LEU A 100 -17.92 -12.75 2.25
N SER A 101 -17.93 -13.40 1.08
CA SER A 101 -17.64 -12.76 -0.21
C SER A 101 -18.54 -11.56 -0.52
N THR A 102 -19.82 -11.59 -0.15
CA THR A 102 -20.73 -10.45 -0.35
C THR A 102 -20.23 -9.22 0.40
N ARG A 103 -19.82 -9.37 1.66
CA ARG A 103 -19.24 -8.28 2.45
C ARG A 103 -17.92 -7.81 1.85
N LEU A 104 -17.07 -8.72 1.37
CA LEU A 104 -15.78 -8.37 0.79
C LEU A 104 -15.92 -7.59 -0.52
N HIS A 105 -16.95 -7.87 -1.33
CA HIS A 105 -17.26 -7.05 -2.51
C HIS A 105 -17.70 -5.64 -2.11
N THR A 106 -18.60 -5.51 -1.12
CA THR A 106 -18.99 -4.18 -0.59
C THR A 106 -17.79 -3.43 -0.01
N LEU A 107 -16.93 -4.13 0.72
CA LEU A 107 -15.71 -3.57 1.27
C LEU A 107 -14.78 -3.06 0.18
N ARG A 108 -14.57 -3.84 -0.88
CA ARG A 108 -13.72 -3.42 -2.00
C ARG A 108 -14.20 -2.11 -2.61
N GLU A 109 -15.51 -1.97 -2.81
CA GLU A 109 -16.09 -0.71 -3.31
C GLU A 109 -15.91 0.45 -2.32
N ASP A 110 -16.05 0.22 -1.02
CA ASP A 110 -15.81 1.26 0.00
C ASP A 110 -14.32 1.64 0.13
N LEU A 111 -13.40 0.69 -0.09
CA LEU A 111 -11.96 0.96 -0.16
C LEU A 111 -11.63 1.83 -1.39
N LEU A 112 -12.14 1.46 -2.57
CA LEU A 112 -11.81 2.17 -3.80
C LEU A 112 -12.55 3.50 -3.96
N ASN A 113 -13.82 3.55 -3.57
CA ASN A 113 -14.73 4.65 -3.92
C ASN A 113 -15.42 5.28 -2.71
N GLY A 114 -15.23 4.73 -1.50
CA GLY A 114 -15.79 5.21 -0.24
C GLY A 114 -14.74 5.87 0.65
N LYS A 115 -14.76 5.56 1.94
CA LYS A 115 -13.82 6.16 2.92
C LYS A 115 -12.39 5.64 2.80
N GLY A 116 -12.17 4.50 2.14
CA GLY A 116 -10.83 4.04 1.85
C GLY A 116 -10.13 3.28 2.95
N PHE A 117 -10.79 2.96 4.06
CA PHE A 117 -10.18 2.15 5.12
C PHE A 117 -11.23 1.38 5.95
N ILE A 118 -10.79 0.30 6.60
CA ILE A 118 -11.57 -0.44 7.59
C ILE A 118 -10.64 -1.14 8.58
N LEU A 119 -11.15 -1.42 9.78
CA LEU A 119 -10.51 -2.29 10.77
C LEU A 119 -11.40 -3.51 11.06
N PHE A 120 -11.01 -4.67 10.55
CA PHE A 120 -11.57 -5.94 11.02
C PHE A 120 -11.01 -6.30 12.38
N LYS A 121 -11.83 -6.86 13.26
CA LYS A 121 -11.42 -7.23 14.62
C LYS A 121 -11.67 -8.69 14.94
N GLY A 122 -10.72 -9.30 15.64
CA GLY A 122 -10.90 -10.59 16.31
C GLY A 122 -10.68 -11.84 15.45
N LEU A 123 -9.76 -11.82 14.49
CA LEU A 123 -9.27 -13.04 13.87
C LEU A 123 -8.46 -13.85 14.91
N PRO A 124 -8.71 -15.15 15.13
CA PRO A 124 -8.09 -15.91 16.22
C PRO A 124 -6.66 -16.39 15.88
N VAL A 125 -5.76 -15.43 15.63
CA VAL A 125 -4.41 -15.70 15.09
C VAL A 125 -3.52 -16.56 16.00
N HIS A 126 -3.69 -16.47 17.32
CA HIS A 126 -2.92 -17.28 18.27
C HIS A 126 -3.41 -18.73 18.30
N GLU A 127 -4.71 -18.96 18.13
CA GLU A 127 -5.28 -20.31 18.05
C GLU A 127 -4.90 -21.01 16.74
N TRP A 128 -4.88 -20.24 15.65
CA TRP A 128 -4.54 -20.75 14.31
C TRP A 128 -3.03 -20.87 14.07
N GLY A 129 -2.21 -20.11 14.80
CA GLY A 129 -0.81 -19.93 14.50
C GLY A 129 -0.57 -19.24 13.16
N ASN A 130 0.70 -18.97 12.83
CA ASN A 130 1.05 -18.14 11.67
C ASN A 130 0.57 -18.73 10.34
N HIS A 131 0.68 -20.05 10.12
CA HIS A 131 0.40 -20.64 8.82
C HIS A 131 -1.08 -20.55 8.44
N LYS A 132 -1.99 -21.01 9.32
CA LYS A 132 -3.43 -20.92 9.06
C LYS A 132 -3.91 -19.48 9.04
N SER A 133 -3.33 -18.60 9.88
CA SER A 133 -3.61 -17.16 9.83
C SER A 133 -3.22 -16.55 8.49
N ALA A 134 -2.05 -16.88 7.95
CA ALA A 134 -1.59 -16.43 6.64
C ALA A 134 -2.53 -16.91 5.52
N VAL A 135 -2.94 -18.19 5.55
CA VAL A 135 -3.88 -18.76 4.58
C VAL A 135 -5.22 -18.01 4.61
N ALA A 136 -5.83 -17.84 5.79
CA ALA A 136 -7.11 -17.15 5.93
C ALA A 136 -6.99 -15.67 5.49
N TYR A 137 -5.90 -15.01 5.86
CA TYR A 137 -5.66 -13.61 5.56
C TYR A 137 -5.41 -13.35 4.07
N MET A 138 -4.57 -14.16 3.42
CA MET A 138 -4.40 -14.12 1.97
C MET A 138 -5.72 -14.50 1.28
N GLY A 139 -6.43 -15.51 1.76
CA GLY A 139 -7.74 -15.90 1.23
C GLY A 139 -8.73 -14.73 1.14
N LEU A 140 -8.83 -13.92 2.21
CA LEU A 140 -9.57 -12.65 2.21
C LEU A 140 -9.06 -11.68 1.15
N GLY A 141 -7.74 -11.50 1.06
CA GLY A 141 -7.08 -10.63 0.10
C GLY A 141 -7.45 -10.92 -1.36
N THR A 142 -7.70 -12.19 -1.71
CA THR A 142 -8.13 -12.57 -3.08
C THR A 142 -9.42 -11.89 -3.51
N TYR A 143 -10.29 -11.48 -2.57
CA TYR A 143 -11.53 -10.78 -2.84
C TYR A 143 -11.38 -9.27 -3.05
N LEU A 144 -10.26 -8.69 -2.61
CA LEU A 144 -10.02 -7.26 -2.65
C LEU A 144 -9.15 -6.86 -3.87
N GLY A 145 -8.19 -7.70 -4.25
CA GLY A 145 -7.34 -7.45 -5.41
C GLY A 145 -6.37 -8.59 -5.70
N TYR A 146 -5.37 -8.29 -6.52
CA TYR A 146 -4.30 -9.23 -6.91
C TYR A 146 -3.04 -8.97 -6.10
N PHE A 147 -2.45 -10.02 -5.54
CA PHE A 147 -1.18 -9.86 -4.81
C PHE A 147 -0.07 -9.38 -5.73
N VAL A 148 0.63 -8.34 -5.28
CA VAL A 148 1.86 -7.85 -5.91
C VAL A 148 3.04 -8.06 -4.98
N SER A 149 4.22 -8.23 -5.58
CA SER A 149 5.46 -8.31 -4.82
C SER A 149 5.76 -6.98 -4.13
N GLN A 150 6.31 -7.06 -2.91
CA GLN A 150 6.52 -5.93 -2.00
C GLN A 150 7.99 -5.53 -1.84
N ASN A 151 8.91 -6.29 -2.44
CA ASN A 151 10.35 -6.07 -2.39
C ASN A 151 11.08 -6.89 -3.47
N SER A 152 12.39 -6.69 -3.59
CA SER A 152 13.25 -7.43 -4.52
C SER A 152 13.33 -8.95 -4.31
N ARG A 153 12.79 -9.48 -3.20
CA ARG A 153 12.77 -10.93 -2.90
C ARG A 153 11.50 -11.62 -3.38
N GLY A 154 10.55 -10.88 -3.95
CA GLY A 154 9.29 -11.45 -4.43
C GLY A 154 8.25 -11.66 -3.33
N HIS A 155 8.42 -11.06 -2.14
CA HIS A 155 7.49 -11.28 -1.02
C HIS A 155 6.09 -10.73 -1.36
N VAL A 156 5.11 -11.62 -1.56
CA VAL A 156 3.69 -11.25 -1.74
C VAL A 156 2.94 -11.24 -0.40
N LEU A 157 3.47 -11.98 0.59
CA LEU A 157 3.12 -11.85 2.00
C LEU A 157 4.33 -11.25 2.73
N GLY A 158 4.23 -9.98 3.09
CA GLY A 158 5.29 -9.24 3.77
C GLY A 158 5.19 -9.39 5.29
N HIS A 159 6.30 -9.16 5.99
CA HIS A 159 6.34 -9.16 7.45
C HIS A 159 6.94 -7.85 7.97
N VAL A 160 6.14 -7.10 8.74
CA VAL A 160 6.53 -5.82 9.35
C VAL A 160 6.93 -6.09 10.80
N LYS A 161 8.24 -6.07 11.06
CA LYS A 161 8.86 -6.47 12.33
C LYS A 161 10.29 -5.92 12.40
N ASP A 162 10.75 -5.55 13.59
CA ASP A 162 12.12 -5.11 13.81
C ASP A 162 13.11 -6.30 13.73
N LEU A 163 14.04 -6.21 12.78
CA LEU A 163 15.11 -7.17 12.54
C LEU A 163 16.45 -6.69 13.12
N GLY A 164 16.48 -5.55 13.82
CA GLY A 164 17.68 -4.97 14.41
C GLY A 164 18.56 -4.24 13.39
N GLU A 165 17.99 -3.80 12.28
CA GLU A 165 18.68 -3.03 11.25
C GLU A 165 18.82 -1.56 11.65
N ASP A 166 19.86 -0.90 11.12
CA ASP A 166 20.13 0.52 11.39
C ASP A 166 19.22 1.43 10.52
N PRO A 167 18.24 2.14 11.10
CA PRO A 167 17.33 2.99 10.34
C PRO A 167 18.00 4.21 9.71
N THR A 168 19.25 4.53 10.07
CA THR A 168 20.00 5.65 9.47
C THR A 168 20.61 5.33 8.11
N GLN A 169 20.69 4.05 7.74
CA GLN A 169 21.09 3.58 6.40
C GLN A 169 19.93 3.70 5.41
N ILE A 170 19.46 4.93 5.20
CA ILE A 170 18.20 5.23 4.49
C ILE A 170 18.16 4.79 3.03
N ASP A 171 19.29 4.49 2.41
CA ASP A 171 19.42 4.05 1.02
C ASP A 171 19.23 2.53 0.86
N SER A 172 19.55 1.75 1.88
CA SER A 172 19.63 0.28 1.83
C SER A 172 18.66 -0.40 2.81
N VAL A 173 18.35 0.22 3.94
CA VAL A 173 17.43 -0.33 4.95
C VAL A 173 16.00 0.10 4.66
N ARG A 174 15.07 -0.85 4.71
CA ARG A 174 13.63 -0.57 4.60
C ARG A 174 13.06 -0.34 5.99
N ILE A 175 12.42 0.81 6.20
CA ILE A 175 11.98 1.28 7.52
C ILE A 175 11.04 0.29 8.25
N TYR A 176 10.26 -0.51 7.49
CA TYR A 176 9.37 -1.54 8.04
C TYR A 176 10.11 -2.67 8.78
N ARG A 177 11.41 -2.86 8.52
CA ARG A 177 12.32 -3.82 9.17
C ARG A 177 12.97 -3.27 10.45
N THR A 178 12.58 -2.07 10.88
CA THR A 178 13.12 -1.38 12.06
C THR A 178 12.00 -0.95 13.01
N ASN A 179 12.40 -0.44 14.18
CA ASN A 179 11.50 0.14 15.18
C ASN A 179 11.30 1.68 15.09
N ALA A 180 11.94 2.34 14.13
CA ALA A 180 11.85 3.79 13.95
C ALA A 180 10.48 4.23 13.41
N ARG A 181 10.17 5.53 13.50
CA ARG A 181 8.92 6.09 12.96
C ARG A 181 8.87 5.90 11.43
N GLN A 182 7.72 5.48 10.91
CA GLN A 182 7.43 5.56 9.48
C GLN A 182 6.47 6.72 9.25
N PHE A 183 6.92 7.71 8.48
CA PHE A 183 6.16 8.94 8.20
C PHE A 183 4.98 8.66 7.27
N PHE A 184 4.11 9.67 7.04
CA PHE A 184 2.95 9.49 6.17
C PHE A 184 3.40 9.15 4.75
N HIS A 185 2.88 8.04 4.24
CA HIS A 185 3.21 7.50 2.92
C HIS A 185 2.01 6.75 2.32
N ALA A 186 2.14 6.43 1.04
CA ALA A 186 1.34 5.49 0.29
C ALA A 186 2.30 4.43 -0.27
N ASP A 187 2.04 3.16 0.03
CA ASP A 187 2.83 2.05 -0.50
C ASP A 187 2.65 1.94 -2.04
N ASP A 188 3.57 1.26 -2.74
CA ASP A 188 3.49 1.03 -4.19
C ASP A 188 2.46 -0.07 -4.56
N SER A 189 1.22 0.08 -4.10
CA SER A 189 0.08 -0.79 -4.41
C SER A 189 -1.23 0.00 -4.34
N ASP A 190 -2.35 -0.59 -4.75
CA ASP A 190 -3.66 0.09 -4.66
C ASP A 190 -4.29 -0.06 -3.27
N ILE A 191 -4.27 -1.27 -2.71
CA ILE A 191 -4.79 -1.59 -1.37
C ILE A 191 -3.69 -2.23 -0.53
N VAL A 192 -3.56 -1.76 0.72
CA VAL A 192 -2.68 -2.34 1.74
C VAL A 192 -3.51 -3.02 2.79
N GLY A 193 -3.08 -4.19 3.22
CA GLY A 193 -3.60 -4.86 4.42
C GLY A 193 -2.51 -5.02 5.46
N LEU A 194 -2.86 -4.93 6.74
CA LEU A 194 -2.01 -5.26 7.88
C LEU A 194 -2.76 -6.14 8.88
N LEU A 195 -2.37 -7.40 9.03
CA LEU A 195 -2.84 -8.31 10.07
C LEU A 195 -1.90 -8.29 11.27
N CYS A 196 -2.43 -8.03 12.46
CA CYS A 196 -1.64 -8.02 13.69
C CYS A 196 -1.50 -9.41 14.33
N ILE A 197 -0.28 -9.94 14.34
CA ILE A 197 0.07 -11.21 14.98
C ILE A 197 0.54 -10.96 16.43
N HIS A 198 1.41 -9.97 16.61
CA HIS A 198 1.89 -9.52 17.91
C HIS A 198 2.08 -8.00 17.93
N ARG A 199 1.81 -7.40 19.09
CA ARG A 199 2.00 -5.96 19.33
C ARG A 199 3.40 -5.67 19.86
N ALA A 200 3.85 -4.44 19.67
CA ALA A 200 4.96 -3.89 20.44
C ALA A 200 4.54 -3.72 21.90
N ARG A 201 5.53 -3.56 22.79
CA ARG A 201 5.27 -3.21 24.18
C ARG A 201 4.72 -1.78 24.29
N GLU A 202 5.33 -0.86 23.56
CA GLU A 202 4.99 0.57 23.55
C GLU A 202 5.07 1.10 22.10
N GLY A 203 4.09 1.91 21.68
CA GLY A 203 4.03 2.51 20.35
C GLY A 203 3.76 1.51 19.21
N GLY A 204 4.12 1.88 17.99
CA GLY A 204 3.98 1.05 16.78
C GLY A 204 2.55 1.03 16.24
N GLU A 205 1.78 2.02 16.64
CA GLU A 205 0.39 2.29 16.30
C GLU A 205 0.31 2.94 14.93
N SER A 206 -0.84 2.79 14.27
CA SER A 206 -1.08 3.29 12.92
C SER A 206 -1.80 4.63 12.97
N ASP A 207 -1.40 5.56 12.11
CA ASP A 207 -2.16 6.79 11.86
C ASP A 207 -2.63 6.78 10.40
N LEU A 208 -3.88 7.18 10.15
CA LEU A 208 -4.46 7.30 8.81
C LEU A 208 -4.89 8.73 8.53
N VAL A 209 -4.84 9.18 7.28
CA VAL A 209 -5.42 10.47 6.88
C VAL A 209 -5.99 10.41 5.47
N SER A 210 -7.15 11.04 5.27
CA SER A 210 -7.71 11.27 3.92
C SER A 210 -6.78 12.19 3.15
N SER A 211 -6.17 11.68 2.07
CA SER A 211 -5.33 12.52 1.21
C SER A 211 -6.14 13.60 0.50
N HIS A 212 -7.44 13.39 0.29
CA HIS A 212 -8.33 14.43 -0.23
C HIS A 212 -8.65 15.52 0.80
N HIS A 213 -8.74 15.18 2.09
CA HIS A 213 -8.87 16.21 3.12
C HIS A 213 -7.58 17.02 3.26
N VAL A 214 -6.42 16.36 3.18
CA VAL A 214 -5.10 17.02 3.09
C VAL A 214 -5.03 17.92 1.86
N TYR A 215 -5.44 17.42 0.69
CA TYR A 215 -5.49 18.17 -0.56
C TYR A 215 -6.32 19.46 -0.41
N ASN A 216 -7.56 19.35 0.07
CA ASN A 216 -8.43 20.52 0.26
C ASN A 216 -7.85 21.53 1.25
N THR A 217 -7.18 21.04 2.29
CA THR A 217 -6.50 21.88 3.28
C THR A 217 -5.33 22.63 2.65
N LEU A 218 -4.48 21.95 1.88
CA LEU A 218 -3.38 22.58 1.14
C LEU A 218 -3.88 23.55 0.06
N ALA A 219 -4.94 23.19 -0.68
CA ALA A 219 -5.53 24.06 -1.69
C ALA A 219 -6.00 25.41 -1.11
N LYS A 220 -6.47 25.40 0.15
CA LYS A 220 -6.90 26.60 0.87
C LYS A 220 -5.74 27.35 1.54
N GLU A 221 -4.84 26.65 2.21
CA GLU A 221 -3.85 27.25 3.10
C GLU A 221 -2.49 27.48 2.42
N ARG A 222 -2.07 26.57 1.53
CA ARG A 222 -0.76 26.54 0.86
C ARG A 222 -0.87 26.06 -0.60
N PRO A 223 -1.60 26.79 -1.48
CA PRO A 223 -1.78 26.40 -2.87
C PRO A 223 -0.45 26.36 -3.65
N ASP A 224 0.56 27.09 -3.19
CA ASP A 224 1.93 27.04 -3.69
C ASP A 224 2.60 25.69 -3.44
N VAL A 225 2.50 25.14 -2.21
CA VAL A 225 2.98 23.79 -1.88
C VAL A 225 2.23 22.74 -2.68
N LEU A 226 0.91 22.87 -2.77
CA LEU A 226 0.10 21.92 -3.53
C LEU A 226 0.51 21.89 -5.00
N LYS A 227 0.76 23.07 -5.60
CA LYS A 227 1.30 23.15 -6.97
C LYS A 227 2.61 22.37 -7.09
N THR A 228 3.58 22.59 -6.21
CA THR A 228 4.86 21.87 -6.22
C THR A 228 4.68 20.35 -6.13
N LEU A 229 3.73 19.87 -5.33
CA LEU A 229 3.43 18.43 -5.22
C LEU A 229 2.87 17.83 -6.52
N THR A 230 2.22 18.62 -7.38
CA THR A 230 1.70 18.15 -8.68
C THR A 230 2.73 18.13 -9.81
N GLU A 231 3.81 18.92 -9.69
CA GLU A 231 4.79 19.06 -10.75
C GLU A 231 5.65 17.78 -10.90
N PRO A 232 5.95 17.33 -12.13
CA PRO A 232 6.74 16.11 -12.38
C PRO A 232 8.25 16.35 -12.20
N ILE A 233 8.62 16.98 -11.08
CA ILE A 233 9.98 17.38 -10.70
C ILE A 233 10.51 16.55 -9.53
N TRP A 234 9.71 15.60 -9.03
CA TRP A 234 10.10 14.70 -7.97
C TRP A 234 10.83 13.50 -8.55
N TYR A 235 11.72 12.94 -7.74
CA TYR A 235 12.40 11.68 -8.03
C TYR A 235 12.16 10.77 -6.84
N PHE A 236 11.88 9.49 -7.09
CA PHE A 236 11.79 8.44 -6.08
C PHE A 236 12.89 7.40 -6.34
N ASP A 237 13.64 7.07 -5.30
CA ASP A 237 14.65 6.02 -5.31
C ASP A 237 14.01 4.63 -5.34
N ARG A 238 14.53 3.73 -6.19
CA ARG A 238 14.16 2.31 -6.17
C ARG A 238 14.87 1.53 -5.08
N LYS A 239 15.81 2.16 -4.36
CA LYS A 239 16.57 1.58 -3.24
C LYS A 239 17.28 0.26 -3.60
N GLY A 240 17.78 0.19 -4.83
CA GLY A 240 18.45 -1.00 -5.38
C GLY A 240 17.50 -2.10 -5.89
N GLU A 241 16.19 -1.87 -5.88
CA GLU A 241 15.18 -2.78 -6.46
C GLU A 241 14.97 -2.48 -7.95
N THR A 242 16.05 -2.64 -8.72
CA THR A 242 16.14 -2.22 -10.13
C THR A 242 16.37 -3.44 -11.02
N SER A 243 15.58 -3.60 -12.08
CA SER A 243 15.78 -4.66 -13.08
C SER A 243 16.85 -4.26 -14.11
N GLN A 244 17.32 -5.24 -14.89
CA GLN A 244 18.27 -4.97 -15.97
C GLN A 244 17.73 -3.94 -16.97
N GLY A 245 18.45 -2.83 -17.13
CA GLY A 245 18.13 -1.76 -18.07
C GLY A 245 17.22 -0.67 -17.50
N GLU A 246 16.82 -0.77 -16.22
CA GLU A 246 16.12 0.30 -15.53
C GLU A 246 17.09 1.27 -14.85
N GLU A 247 16.67 2.53 -14.73
CA GLU A 247 17.33 3.51 -13.86
C GLU A 247 17.04 3.20 -12.39
N GLU A 248 17.97 3.54 -11.49
CA GLU A 248 17.80 3.34 -10.04
C GLU A 248 16.81 4.33 -9.38
N TRP A 249 16.25 5.25 -10.16
CA TRP A 249 15.25 6.23 -9.71
C TRP A 249 14.16 6.40 -10.75
N ILE A 250 13.06 7.00 -10.32
CA ILE A 250 11.91 7.32 -11.17
C ILE A 250 11.58 8.80 -11.00
N ARG A 251 11.50 9.55 -12.10
CA ARG A 251 10.95 10.92 -12.08
C ARG A 251 9.42 10.87 -12.09
N THR A 252 8.79 11.60 -11.19
CA THR A 252 7.39 11.43 -10.80
C THR A 252 6.79 12.76 -10.30
N SER A 253 5.48 12.76 -10.04
CA SER A 253 4.79 13.73 -9.18
C SER A 253 4.42 13.08 -7.84
N VAL A 254 4.01 13.88 -6.84
CA VAL A 254 3.47 13.37 -5.57
C VAL A 254 1.94 13.30 -5.62
N VAL A 255 1.32 14.33 -6.19
CA VAL A 255 -0.13 14.43 -6.36
C VAL A 255 -0.44 14.38 -7.85
N TYR A 256 -1.40 13.54 -8.20
CA TYR A 256 -1.80 13.27 -9.57
C TYR A 256 -3.29 13.49 -9.76
N LEU A 257 -3.68 13.75 -10.99
CA LEU A 257 -5.06 13.67 -11.44
C LEU A 257 -5.18 12.42 -12.32
N GLU A 258 -6.21 11.61 -12.10
CA GLU A 258 -6.51 10.46 -12.98
C GLU A 258 -6.56 10.89 -14.45
N ARG A 259 -6.23 9.95 -15.33
CA ARG A 259 -6.44 10.14 -16.75
C ARG A 259 -7.90 10.46 -17.05
N GLU A 260 -8.09 11.28 -18.08
CA GLU A 260 -9.42 11.56 -18.63
C GLU A 260 -10.11 10.26 -19.06
N GLY A 261 -11.42 10.20 -18.86
CA GLY A 261 -12.28 9.06 -19.16
C GLY A 261 -13.75 9.42 -18.95
N ASP A 262 -14.62 8.41 -18.90
CA ASP A 262 -16.08 8.63 -18.89
C ASP A 262 -16.63 9.20 -17.56
N ALA A 263 -15.84 9.12 -16.48
CA ALA A 263 -16.19 9.67 -15.16
C ALA A 263 -15.26 10.82 -14.77
N PRO A 264 -15.67 11.75 -13.90
CA PRO A 264 -14.79 12.81 -13.40
C PRO A 264 -13.46 12.26 -12.88
N ALA A 265 -12.35 12.89 -13.28
CA ALA A 265 -11.03 12.49 -12.83
C ALA A 265 -10.86 12.75 -11.33
N ARG A 266 -10.36 11.75 -10.61
CA ARG A 266 -10.06 11.85 -9.18
C ARG A 266 -8.61 12.25 -8.96
N VAL A 267 -8.36 12.97 -7.88
CA VAL A 267 -6.99 13.29 -7.45
C VAL A 267 -6.47 12.10 -6.66
N TYR A 268 -5.26 11.62 -6.88
CA TYR A 268 -4.67 10.59 -6.03
C TYR A 268 -3.26 10.98 -5.61
N THR A 269 -2.78 10.38 -4.52
CA THR A 269 -1.47 10.69 -3.94
C THR A 269 -0.58 9.46 -3.98
N LYS A 270 0.64 9.61 -4.51
CA LYS A 270 1.70 8.61 -4.43
C LYS A 270 2.92 9.26 -3.79
N TRP A 271 3.27 8.82 -2.59
CA TRP A 271 4.17 9.55 -1.72
C TRP A 271 4.88 8.60 -0.76
N ASP A 272 6.21 8.66 -0.72
CA ASP A 272 6.97 8.15 0.43
C ASP A 272 8.18 9.08 0.66
N PRO A 273 8.30 9.75 1.83
CA PRO A 273 9.43 10.62 2.11
C PRO A 273 10.77 9.91 2.07
N TYR A 274 10.84 8.61 2.36
CA TYR A 274 12.09 7.86 2.36
C TYR A 274 12.66 7.70 0.95
N TYR A 275 11.82 7.51 -0.07
CA TYR A 275 12.27 7.44 -1.46
C TYR A 275 12.78 8.77 -2.01
N VAL A 276 12.34 9.89 -1.44
CA VAL A 276 12.86 11.21 -1.81
C VAL A 276 14.14 11.53 -1.06
N ARG A 277 14.23 11.17 0.22
CA ARG A 277 15.37 11.49 1.09
C ARG A 277 16.60 10.63 0.81
N SER A 278 16.46 9.40 0.29
CA SER A 278 17.61 8.53 -0.02
C SER A 278 18.38 8.93 -1.29
N LEU A 279 17.87 9.89 -2.05
CA LEU A 279 18.42 10.30 -3.35
C LEU A 279 19.70 11.14 -3.31
N THR A 280 20.22 11.47 -2.12
CA THR A 280 21.48 12.21 -2.00
C THR A 280 22.63 11.49 -2.72
N ARG A 281 22.62 10.15 -2.77
CA ARG A 281 23.63 9.35 -3.50
C ARG A 281 23.68 9.62 -5.01
N PHE A 282 22.58 10.04 -5.62
CA PHE A 282 22.51 10.37 -7.05
C PHE A 282 22.63 11.89 -7.30
N SER A 283 22.06 12.72 -6.43
CA SER A 283 22.14 14.17 -6.60
C SER A 283 23.52 14.74 -6.29
N SER A 284 24.26 14.15 -5.35
CA SER A 284 25.65 14.53 -5.05
C SER A 284 26.64 14.25 -6.18
N THR A 285 26.31 13.30 -7.06
CA THR A 285 27.11 12.96 -8.26
C THR A 285 26.59 13.66 -9.52
N GLY A 286 25.49 14.43 -9.43
CA GLY A 286 24.91 15.18 -10.54
C GLY A 286 24.05 14.36 -11.50
N LEU A 287 23.71 13.11 -11.17
CA LEU A 287 22.84 12.26 -12.00
C LEU A 287 21.38 12.75 -12.02
N ILE A 288 20.94 13.33 -10.90
CA ILE A 288 19.64 14.00 -10.77
C ILE A 288 19.80 15.35 -10.05
N PRO A 289 18.84 16.28 -10.18
CA PRO A 289 18.86 17.51 -9.40
C PRO A 289 18.74 17.25 -7.89
N PRO A 290 19.42 18.02 -7.02
CA PRO A 290 19.12 18.03 -5.59
C PRO A 290 17.71 18.58 -5.35
N LEU A 291 17.15 18.30 -4.17
CA LEU A 291 15.88 18.91 -3.76
C LEU A 291 15.99 20.43 -3.73
N SER A 292 15.06 21.09 -4.40
CA SER A 292 14.89 22.53 -4.27
C SER A 292 14.37 22.92 -2.87
N ALA A 293 14.49 24.21 -2.53
CA ALA A 293 13.89 24.75 -1.31
C ALA A 293 12.37 24.53 -1.28
N ALA A 294 11.69 24.71 -2.40
CA ALA A 294 10.24 24.49 -2.54
C ALA A 294 9.86 23.02 -2.30
N GLN A 295 10.64 22.07 -2.83
CA GLN A 295 10.41 20.65 -2.56
C GLN A 295 10.63 20.31 -1.08
N THR A 296 11.70 20.82 -0.48
CA THR A 296 12.00 20.60 0.94
C THR A 296 10.87 21.13 1.83
N GLU A 297 10.41 22.36 1.59
CA GLU A 297 9.27 22.94 2.28
C GLU A 297 7.99 22.11 2.06
N ALA A 298 7.73 21.67 0.83
CA ALA A 298 6.57 20.85 0.53
C ALA A 298 6.55 19.53 1.31
N LEU A 299 7.73 18.93 1.59
CA LEU A 299 7.82 17.73 2.45
C LEU A 299 7.38 18.02 3.88
N GLU A 300 7.86 19.13 4.44
CA GLU A 300 7.59 19.53 5.82
C GLU A 300 6.11 19.91 5.99
N VAL A 301 5.57 20.69 5.06
CA VAL A 301 4.17 21.13 5.08
C VAL A 301 3.23 19.93 4.88
N LEU A 302 3.53 19.02 3.95
CA LEU A 302 2.70 17.84 3.73
C LEU A 302 2.64 16.96 4.99
N GLU A 303 3.79 16.64 5.58
CA GLU A 303 3.85 15.82 6.81
C GLU A 303 3.14 16.53 7.98
N ALA A 304 3.37 17.83 8.18
CA ALA A 304 2.71 18.59 9.24
C ALA A 304 1.19 18.62 9.07
N THR A 305 0.70 18.81 7.84
CA THR A 305 -0.75 18.77 7.54
C THR A 305 -1.32 17.37 7.76
N CYS A 306 -0.62 16.31 7.37
CA CYS A 306 -1.06 14.93 7.65
C CYS A 306 -1.19 14.67 9.15
N ASN A 307 -0.19 15.04 9.95
CA ASN A 307 -0.23 14.87 11.42
C ASN A 307 -1.38 15.66 12.06
N ARG A 308 -1.69 16.87 11.57
CA ARG A 308 -2.79 17.68 12.10
C ARG A 308 -4.16 17.07 11.82
N LEU A 309 -4.29 16.31 10.75
CA LEU A 309 -5.57 15.80 10.23
C LEU A 309 -5.76 14.30 10.40
N SER A 310 -4.84 13.62 11.10
CA SER A 310 -4.85 12.17 11.18
C SER A 310 -5.90 11.60 12.14
N LEU A 311 -6.37 10.42 11.79
CA LEU A 311 -7.12 9.50 12.64
C LEU A 311 -6.14 8.47 13.20
N HIS A 312 -6.00 8.45 14.52
CA HIS A 312 -5.19 7.46 15.22
C HIS A 312 -5.90 6.11 15.31
N MET A 313 -5.19 5.02 15.03
CA MET A 313 -5.72 3.66 15.01
C MET A 313 -4.78 2.66 15.71
N ILE A 314 -5.34 1.94 16.67
CA ILE A 314 -4.64 0.87 17.38
C ILE A 314 -5.13 -0.48 16.86
N LEU A 315 -4.19 -1.30 16.38
CA LEU A 315 -4.46 -2.68 15.97
C LEU A 315 -4.21 -3.60 17.18
N GLU A 316 -5.26 -4.30 17.60
CA GLU A 316 -5.14 -5.40 18.54
C GLU A 316 -4.69 -6.69 17.86
N VAL A 317 -4.21 -7.66 18.64
CA VAL A 317 -3.91 -8.99 18.11
C VAL A 317 -5.16 -9.57 17.42
N GLY A 318 -5.00 -10.03 16.19
CA GLY A 318 -6.09 -10.54 15.36
C GLY A 318 -6.87 -9.47 14.58
N ASP A 319 -6.53 -8.19 14.75
CA ASP A 319 -7.12 -7.14 13.92
C ASP A 319 -6.47 -7.08 12.54
N ILE A 320 -7.27 -6.76 11.52
CA ILE A 320 -6.81 -6.50 10.15
C ILE A 320 -7.21 -5.09 9.75
N GLN A 321 -6.22 -4.23 9.50
CA GLN A 321 -6.44 -2.96 8.82
C GLN A 321 -6.38 -3.19 7.31
N PHE A 322 -7.35 -2.66 6.56
CA PHE A 322 -7.22 -2.46 5.12
C PHE A 322 -7.37 -0.98 4.80
N LEU A 323 -6.59 -0.49 3.84
CA LEU A 323 -6.70 0.87 3.32
C LEU A 323 -6.38 0.96 1.82
N ALA A 324 -6.86 2.00 1.15
CA ALA A 324 -6.55 2.30 -0.25
C ALA A 324 -5.52 3.43 -0.36
N ASN A 325 -4.34 3.12 -0.91
CA ASN A 325 -3.23 4.08 -1.05
C ASN A 325 -3.56 5.26 -1.96
N SER A 326 -4.53 5.13 -2.87
CA SER A 326 -4.88 6.20 -3.81
C SER A 326 -5.37 7.46 -3.09
N HIS A 327 -6.13 7.30 -2.00
CA HIS A 327 -6.74 8.43 -1.27
C HIS A 327 -6.60 8.36 0.26
N VAL A 328 -5.82 7.41 0.80
CA VAL A 328 -5.46 7.34 2.23
C VAL A 328 -3.95 7.27 2.36
N LEU A 329 -3.37 8.24 3.07
CA LEU A 329 -1.98 8.16 3.54
C LEU A 329 -1.95 7.55 4.93
N HIS A 330 -0.88 6.82 5.24
CA HIS A 330 -0.73 6.15 6.52
C HIS A 330 0.69 6.27 7.08
N ALA A 331 0.80 6.19 8.40
CA ALA A 331 2.04 6.29 9.13
C ALA A 331 2.07 5.28 10.29
N ARG A 332 3.26 5.09 10.86
CA ARG A 332 3.48 4.26 12.05
C ARG A 332 4.34 5.02 13.05
N THR A 333 3.91 5.05 14.31
CA THR A 333 4.73 5.60 15.39
C THR A 333 6.01 4.78 15.62
N ALA A 334 7.04 5.39 16.20
CA ALA A 334 8.19 4.63 16.70
C ALA A 334 7.73 3.69 17.82
N TYR A 335 8.46 2.58 18.04
CA TYR A 335 8.05 1.60 19.03
C TYR A 335 9.20 0.94 19.77
N VAL A 336 8.86 0.31 20.89
CA VAL A 336 9.76 -0.50 21.70
C VAL A 336 9.16 -1.90 21.82
N ASP A 337 9.95 -2.90 21.44
CA ASP A 337 9.56 -4.30 21.55
C ASP A 337 9.72 -4.84 22.98
N HIS A 338 9.06 -5.96 23.24
CA HIS A 338 9.32 -6.73 24.45
C HIS A 338 10.74 -7.33 24.42
N ALA A 339 11.33 -7.46 25.62
CA ALA A 339 12.56 -8.24 25.77
C ALA A 339 12.25 -9.74 25.59
N PRO A 340 13.18 -10.53 25.01
CA PRO A 340 13.05 -11.98 24.98
C PRO A 340 12.79 -12.58 26.37
N PRO A 341 11.95 -13.62 26.50
CA PRO A 341 11.40 -14.47 25.43
C PRO A 341 10.06 -14.03 24.84
N THR A 342 9.48 -12.91 25.30
CA THR A 342 8.19 -12.43 24.78
C THR A 342 8.31 -12.04 23.30
N PRO A 343 7.35 -12.42 22.43
CA PRO A 343 7.39 -12.04 21.02
C PRO A 343 7.48 -10.53 20.80
N ARG A 344 8.24 -10.15 19.78
CA ARG A 344 8.29 -8.78 19.26
C ARG A 344 7.05 -8.44 18.43
N ARG A 345 6.84 -7.16 18.14
CA ARG A 345 5.83 -6.68 17.20
C ARG A 345 5.96 -7.42 15.86
N HIS A 346 4.85 -7.94 15.37
CA HIS A 346 4.78 -8.66 14.10
C HIS A 346 3.45 -8.41 13.42
N LEU A 347 3.49 -7.78 12.25
CA LEU A 347 2.35 -7.74 11.34
C LEU A 347 2.65 -8.53 10.07
N MET A 348 1.64 -9.20 9.53
CA MET A 348 1.66 -9.68 8.14
C MET A 348 1.06 -8.59 7.25
N ARG A 349 1.67 -8.32 6.09
CA ARG A 349 1.26 -7.27 5.17
C ARG A 349 0.89 -7.83 3.81
N LEU A 350 -0.23 -7.35 3.26
CA LEU A 350 -0.60 -7.54 1.86
C LEU A 350 -0.48 -6.24 1.09
N TRP A 351 0.03 -6.33 -0.12
CA TRP A 351 -0.13 -5.32 -1.16
C TRP A 351 -0.96 -5.91 -2.27
N LEU A 352 -2.03 -5.21 -2.64
CA LEU A 352 -3.01 -5.68 -3.61
C LEU A 352 -3.18 -4.65 -4.71
N ALA A 353 -3.16 -5.11 -5.95
CA ALA A 353 -3.48 -4.35 -7.14
C ALA A 353 -4.96 -4.47 -7.49
N THR A 354 -5.52 -3.39 -8.04
CA THR A 354 -6.88 -3.31 -8.56
C THR A 354 -6.81 -2.72 -9.97
N PRO A 355 -6.85 -3.52 -11.05
CA PRO A 355 -6.76 -2.98 -12.40
C PRO A 355 -7.94 -2.07 -12.73
N GLU A 356 -7.69 -1.09 -13.59
CA GLU A 356 -8.69 -0.13 -14.07
C GLU A 356 -9.92 -0.82 -14.68
N SER A 357 -9.70 -1.88 -15.46
CA SER A 357 -10.75 -2.71 -16.06
C SER A 357 -11.68 -3.41 -15.05
N GLU A 358 -11.29 -3.47 -13.77
CA GLU A 358 -12.08 -4.06 -12.69
C GLU A 358 -12.48 -3.02 -11.62
N GLY A 359 -12.53 -1.74 -11.99
CA GLY A 359 -12.97 -0.65 -11.11
C GLY A 359 -11.85 0.05 -10.32
N GLY A 360 -10.60 -0.34 -10.54
CA GLY A 360 -9.45 0.41 -10.06
C GLY A 360 -9.36 1.81 -10.67
N TRP A 361 -8.54 2.66 -10.05
CA TRP A 361 -8.38 4.05 -10.49
C TRP A 361 -7.58 4.14 -11.81
N ARG A 362 -7.84 5.16 -12.63
CA ARG A 362 -7.24 5.40 -13.96
C ARG A 362 -5.90 6.11 -13.84
N LEU A 363 -4.89 5.36 -13.40
CA LEU A 363 -3.57 5.91 -13.12
C LEU A 363 -2.80 6.19 -14.43
N PRO A 364 -1.95 7.22 -14.52
CA PRO A 364 -1.17 7.61 -15.70
C PRO A 364 0.06 6.71 -15.88
N PHE A 365 -0.05 5.41 -15.60
CA PHE A 365 1.00 4.42 -15.84
C PHE A 365 0.57 3.48 -16.96
N TRP A 366 1.54 2.90 -17.67
CA TRP A 366 1.29 1.99 -18.78
C TRP A 366 0.52 0.74 -18.32
N ASP A 367 0.76 0.32 -17.07
CA ASP A 367 0.24 -0.89 -16.46
C ASP A 367 -1.14 -0.73 -15.79
N SER A 368 -1.84 0.39 -15.99
CA SER A 368 -3.11 0.66 -15.29
C SER A 368 -4.16 -0.46 -15.41
N ASN A 369 -4.15 -1.20 -16.52
CA ASN A 369 -5.06 -2.34 -16.77
C ASN A 369 -4.45 -3.71 -16.44
N GLU A 370 -3.17 -3.78 -16.06
CA GLU A 370 -2.52 -5.03 -15.67
C GLU A 370 -3.06 -5.51 -14.32
N LYS A 371 -3.34 -6.82 -14.23
CA LYS A 371 -3.91 -7.40 -13.01
C LYS A 371 -3.01 -7.20 -11.79
N LYS A 372 -1.69 -7.34 -11.97
CA LYS A 372 -0.66 -7.16 -10.93
C LYS A 372 0.12 -5.85 -11.14
N ARG A 373 -0.59 -4.74 -11.38
CA ARG A 373 0.00 -3.39 -11.57
C ARG A 373 0.70 -2.87 -10.31
N GLY A 374 1.74 -2.06 -10.48
CA GLY A 374 2.58 -1.55 -9.40
C GLY A 374 3.41 -2.66 -8.72
N GLY A 375 3.57 -2.55 -7.40
CA GLY A 375 4.45 -3.40 -6.61
C GLY A 375 5.92 -3.19 -6.93
N ILE A 376 6.74 -4.14 -6.49
CA ILE A 376 8.18 -4.19 -6.76
C ILE A 376 8.49 -5.52 -7.44
N GLN A 377 9.02 -5.44 -8.65
CA GLN A 377 9.49 -6.58 -9.41
C GLN A 377 10.91 -6.31 -9.87
N VAL A 378 11.83 -7.19 -9.51
CA VAL A 378 13.22 -7.16 -9.98
C VAL A 378 13.42 -8.35 -10.88
N ASP A 379 13.71 -8.09 -12.16
CA ASP A 379 13.87 -9.10 -13.19
C ASP A 379 12.73 -10.13 -13.15
N ASP A 380 13.04 -11.43 -13.21
CA ASP A 380 12.10 -12.54 -13.10
C ASP A 380 12.07 -13.17 -11.70
N GLN A 381 12.33 -12.41 -10.64
CA GLN A 381 12.21 -12.92 -9.27
C GLN A 381 10.80 -13.48 -9.02
N PRO A 382 10.65 -14.78 -8.65
CA PRO A 382 9.35 -15.39 -8.41
C PRO A 382 8.66 -14.85 -7.16
N PRO A 383 7.32 -14.85 -7.13
CA PRO A 383 6.59 -14.53 -5.91
C PRO A 383 6.80 -15.61 -4.85
N VAL A 384 6.98 -15.20 -3.61
CA VAL A 384 7.07 -16.10 -2.45
C VAL A 384 6.26 -15.53 -1.28
N ALA A 385 5.73 -16.41 -0.43
CA ALA A 385 4.92 -16.06 0.73
C ALA A 385 5.51 -16.74 1.99
N PRO A 386 6.58 -16.18 2.57
CA PRO A 386 7.17 -16.74 3.78
C PRO A 386 6.18 -16.63 4.96
N LEU A 387 6.44 -17.39 6.04
CA LEU A 387 5.60 -17.39 7.25
C LEU A 387 6.16 -16.54 8.40
N ASP A 388 7.38 -15.99 8.23
CA ASP A 388 8.00 -14.99 9.10
C ASP A 388 8.94 -14.11 8.25
N ALA A 389 9.43 -13.02 8.83
CA ALA A 389 10.38 -12.12 8.21
C ALA A 389 11.71 -12.82 7.92
N GLU A 390 12.34 -12.42 6.81
CA GLU A 390 13.61 -12.99 6.33
C GLU A 390 14.72 -11.94 6.15
#